data_AF-A0A8C6VNW1-F1
#
_entry.id   AF-A0A8C6VNW1-F1
#
_cell.length_a   1.000
_cell.length_b   1.000
_cell.length_c   1.000
_cell.angle_alpha   90.00
_cell.angle_beta   90.00
_cell.angle_gamma   90.00
#
_symmetry.space_group_name_H-M   'P 1'
#
loop_
_entity.id
_entity.type
_entity.pdbx_description
1 polymer ?
#
loop_
_entity_poly.entity_id
_entity_poly.type
_entity_poly.pdbx_seq_one_letter_code
_entity_poly.pdbx_strand_id
1 'polypeptide(L)'
;CESFPRKRERERKAGTMLRRALLFLFSGLCAWGFNLDSKAPTVFVGPPGSFFGFSVDFYLPEEQSILVGAPKAETGQSEIRQGGAVFYCPWHLGNNRCTTIEFDRSRLEEINGTLKQMEFKSLQWFGATVRSHGKSILACAPLYSWRTTKDEPQREVVGTCYLSINNFTKFVEYAPCRSGNMRSMREGIDNENILNNFILQNNE
;
A
#
# COMPACT_ATOMS: atom_id res chain seq x y z
N CYS A 1 62.06 -28.27 43.46
CA CYS A 1 61.21 -28.72 42.35
C CYS A 1 59.85 -28.04 42.43
N GLU A 2 59.47 -27.42 41.32
CA GLU A 2 58.14 -26.97 40.88
C GLU A 2 57.24 -26.10 41.77
N SER A 3 57.13 -24.86 41.30
CA SER A 3 56.03 -23.92 41.49
C SER A 3 54.80 -24.23 40.63
N PHE A 4 53.58 -24.14 41.19
CA PHE A 4 52.31 -23.50 40.70
C PHE A 4 51.09 -24.14 41.41
N PRO A 5 49.98 -23.42 41.73
CA PRO A 5 49.34 -22.50 40.79
C PRO A 5 48.78 -21.17 41.35
N ARG A 6 49.01 -20.09 40.60
CA ARG A 6 48.25 -18.82 40.68
C ARG A 6 47.78 -18.34 39.29
N LYS A 7 47.46 -19.29 38.39
CA LYS A 7 47.14 -19.04 36.96
C LYS A 7 45.63 -18.89 36.65
N ARG A 8 44.74 -19.30 37.56
CA ARG A 8 43.30 -19.48 37.27
C ARG A 8 42.43 -18.21 37.34
N GLU A 9 42.90 -17.12 37.97
CA GLU A 9 42.10 -15.89 38.11
C GLU A 9 42.37 -14.84 37.03
N ARG A 10 43.57 -14.84 36.44
CA ARG A 10 43.92 -13.94 35.31
C ARG A 10 43.16 -14.29 34.03
N GLU A 11 42.94 -15.58 33.76
CA GLU A 11 42.26 -16.03 32.53
C GLU A 11 40.75 -15.71 32.52
N ARG A 12 40.06 -15.78 33.67
CA ARG A 12 38.64 -15.37 33.78
C ARG A 12 38.44 -13.86 33.57
N LYS A 13 39.35 -13.03 34.10
CA LYS A 13 39.29 -11.56 33.93
C LYS A 13 39.59 -11.17 32.48
N ALA A 14 40.52 -11.85 31.81
CA ALA A 14 40.83 -11.65 30.40
C ALA A 14 39.66 -12.00 29.46
N GLY A 15 38.99 -13.14 29.68
CA GLY A 15 37.82 -13.53 28.88
C GLY A 15 36.61 -12.60 29.05
N THR A 16 36.44 -12.03 30.24
CA THR A 16 35.36 -11.07 30.53
C THR A 16 35.66 -9.69 29.92
N MET A 17 36.92 -9.25 29.96
CA MET A 17 37.38 -8.03 29.30
C MET A 17 37.27 -8.13 27.78
N LEU A 18 37.65 -9.27 27.19
CA LEU A 18 37.58 -9.49 25.74
C LEU A 18 36.12 -9.54 25.25
N ARG A 19 35.22 -10.18 26.00
CA ARG A 19 33.77 -10.16 25.69
C ARG A 19 33.18 -8.75 25.77
N ARG A 20 33.55 -7.97 26.79
CA ARG A 20 33.11 -6.57 26.93
C ARG A 20 33.67 -5.71 25.79
N ALA A 21 34.94 -5.88 25.44
CA ALA A 21 35.55 -5.18 24.31
C ALA A 21 34.87 -5.52 22.98
N LEU A 22 34.55 -6.80 22.72
CA LEU A 22 33.78 -7.19 21.53
C LEU A 22 32.37 -6.57 21.52
N LEU A 23 31.65 -6.57 22.65
CA LEU A 23 30.33 -5.95 22.75
C LEU A 23 30.37 -4.43 22.50
N PHE A 24 31.42 -3.75 22.97
CA PHE A 24 31.65 -2.33 22.66
C PHE A 24 32.00 -2.10 21.18
N LEU A 25 32.85 -2.94 20.58
CA LEU A 25 33.17 -2.89 19.14
C LEU A 25 31.94 -3.11 18.24
N PHE A 26 31.04 -4.04 18.62
CA PHE A 26 29.80 -4.27 17.89
C PHE A 26 28.73 -3.20 18.14
N SER A 27 28.74 -2.52 19.30
CA SER A 27 27.85 -1.37 19.56
C SER A 27 28.18 -0.11 18.74
N GLY A 28 29.41 -0.01 18.22
CA GLY A 28 29.86 1.10 17.37
C GLY A 28 29.47 0.98 15.90
N LEU A 29 28.96 -0.18 15.47
CA LEU A 29 28.45 -0.42 14.12
C LEU A 29 26.96 -0.07 13.99
N CYS A 30 26.47 0.85 14.81
CA CYS A 30 25.22 1.54 14.48
C CYS A 30 25.49 2.35 13.22
N ALA A 31 25.12 1.80 12.06
CA ALA A 31 25.01 2.57 10.84
C ALA A 31 23.87 3.58 11.04
N TRP A 32 24.19 4.76 11.55
CA TRP A 32 23.29 5.90 11.47
C TRP A 32 23.14 6.18 9.97
N GLY A 33 21.91 6.09 9.45
CA GLY A 33 21.64 6.54 8.08
C GLY A 33 22.15 7.97 7.94
N PHE A 34 23.19 8.18 7.13
CA PHE A 34 24.01 9.39 7.20
C PHE A 34 23.64 10.44 6.14
N ASN A 35 22.86 10.05 5.13
CA ASN A 35 22.57 10.87 3.96
C ASN A 35 21.07 11.18 3.76
N LEU A 36 20.21 10.87 4.73
CA LEU A 36 18.82 11.36 4.76
C LEU A 36 18.77 12.66 5.56
N ASP A 37 18.28 13.73 4.93
CA ASP A 37 18.05 15.00 5.62
C ASP A 37 16.81 14.90 6.53
N SER A 38 17.07 14.63 7.81
CA SER A 38 16.04 14.57 8.84
C SER A 38 15.65 15.96 9.37
N LYS A 39 16.37 17.03 9.01
CA LYS A 39 16.12 18.40 9.52
C LYS A 39 15.07 19.14 8.69
N ALA A 40 15.04 18.91 7.37
CA ALA A 40 14.11 19.57 6.47
C ALA A 40 13.33 18.58 5.56
N PRO A 41 12.56 17.63 6.12
CA PRO A 41 11.74 16.73 5.32
C PRO A 41 10.53 17.45 4.71
N THR A 42 10.07 16.95 3.56
CA THR A 42 8.74 17.33 3.03
C THR A 42 7.67 16.49 3.71
N VAL A 43 6.66 17.13 4.29
CA VAL A 43 5.58 16.48 5.04
C VAL A 43 4.25 16.67 4.32
N PHE A 44 3.64 15.56 3.91
CA PHE A 44 2.28 15.52 3.37
C PHE A 44 1.30 15.12 4.47
N VAL A 45 0.17 15.81 4.54
CA VAL A 45 -0.87 15.58 5.55
C VAL A 45 -2.21 15.41 4.87
N GLY A 46 -2.88 14.28 5.13
CA GLY A 46 -4.23 14.01 4.66
C GLY A 46 -5.30 14.26 5.73
N PRO A 47 -6.57 13.94 5.41
CA PRO A 47 -7.69 14.12 6.32
C PRO A 47 -7.52 13.32 7.63
N PRO A 48 -7.94 13.86 8.79
CA PRO A 48 -7.81 13.17 10.07
C PRO A 48 -8.64 11.87 10.08
N GLY A 49 -8.09 10.80 10.65
CA GLY A 49 -8.76 9.50 10.77
C GLY A 49 -8.90 8.69 9.47
N SER A 50 -8.44 9.24 8.33
CA SER A 50 -8.51 8.58 7.01
C SER A 50 -7.48 7.46 6.80
N PHE A 51 -6.51 7.34 7.71
CA PHE A 51 -5.31 6.51 7.56
C PHE A 51 -4.47 6.91 6.33
N PHE A 52 -4.41 8.20 6.03
CA PHE A 52 -3.48 8.75 5.04
C PHE A 52 -2.04 8.32 5.36
N GLY A 53 -1.35 7.74 4.37
CA GLY A 53 -0.01 7.18 4.54
C GLY A 53 0.00 5.68 4.82
N PHE A 54 -1.16 5.00 4.78
CA PHE A 54 -1.24 3.55 4.95
C PHE A 54 -0.47 2.79 3.86
N SER A 55 -0.52 3.29 2.63
CA SER A 55 0.36 2.84 1.54
C SER A 55 0.92 4.06 0.80
N VAL A 56 2.14 3.92 0.27
CA VAL A 56 2.83 4.97 -0.48
C VAL A 56 3.56 4.38 -1.67
N ASP A 57 3.63 5.13 -2.77
CA ASP A 57 4.48 4.80 -3.92
C ASP A 57 4.91 6.08 -4.67
N PHE A 58 6.01 6.00 -5.42
CA PHE A 58 6.41 7.06 -6.34
C PHE A 58 5.58 7.00 -7.61
N TYR A 59 5.31 8.14 -8.24
CA TYR A 59 4.69 8.22 -9.57
C TYR A 59 5.43 9.24 -10.42
N LEU A 60 5.98 8.78 -11.54
CA LEU A 60 6.98 9.51 -12.33
C LEU A 60 6.63 9.54 -13.82
N PRO A 61 5.42 9.96 -14.24
CA PRO A 61 5.06 9.97 -15.65
C PRO A 61 5.82 11.04 -16.42
N GLU A 62 6.00 12.24 -15.82
CA GLU A 62 6.68 13.42 -16.39
C GLU A 62 7.26 14.27 -15.23
N GLU A 63 6.42 14.62 -14.26
CA GLU A 63 6.82 15.29 -13.01
C GLU A 63 6.84 14.31 -11.83
N GLN A 64 7.77 14.51 -10.89
CA GLN A 64 7.92 13.65 -9.72
C GLN A 64 6.75 13.86 -8.77
N SER A 65 6.11 12.77 -8.34
CA SER A 65 4.98 12.81 -7.43
C SER A 65 4.98 11.61 -6.48
N ILE A 66 4.27 11.75 -5.37
CA ILE A 66 3.99 10.66 -4.44
C ILE A 66 2.51 10.31 -4.54
N LEU A 67 2.22 9.02 -4.56
CA LEU A 67 0.88 8.49 -4.37
C LEU A 67 0.73 8.07 -2.91
N VAL A 68 -0.38 8.44 -2.29
CA VAL A 68 -0.66 8.10 -0.89
C VAL A 68 -2.04 7.49 -0.75
N GLY A 69 -2.09 6.26 -0.26
CA GLY A 69 -3.32 5.57 0.09
C GLY A 69 -3.87 5.99 1.45
N ALA A 70 -5.18 6.15 1.53
CA ALA A 70 -5.93 6.50 2.74
C ALA A 70 -7.22 5.65 2.82
N PRO A 71 -7.13 4.40 3.30
CA PRO A 71 -8.21 3.41 3.21
C PRO A 71 -9.49 3.75 3.98
N LYS A 72 -9.46 4.72 4.89
CA LYS A 72 -10.63 5.19 5.64
C LYS A 72 -11.07 6.59 5.25
N ALA A 73 -10.53 7.17 4.18
CA ALA A 73 -10.98 8.46 3.68
C ALA A 73 -12.45 8.39 3.25
N GLU A 74 -13.16 9.51 3.46
CA GLU A 74 -14.50 9.70 2.91
C GLU A 74 -14.38 10.09 1.43
N THR A 75 -15.23 9.52 0.58
CA THR A 75 -15.15 9.70 -0.88
C THR A 75 -16.14 10.74 -1.41
N GLY A 76 -17.01 11.30 -0.55
CA GLY A 76 -18.07 12.23 -0.94
C GLY A 76 -19.20 11.59 -1.76
N GLN A 77 -19.14 10.28 -2.02
CA GLN A 77 -20.20 9.52 -2.66
C GLN A 77 -21.37 9.34 -1.68
N SER A 78 -22.61 9.54 -2.14
CA SER A 78 -23.80 9.38 -1.28
C SER A 78 -23.90 7.93 -0.80
N GLU A 79 -24.23 7.74 0.48
CA GLU A 79 -24.44 6.44 1.12
C GLU A 79 -23.20 5.53 1.24
N ILE A 80 -22.03 5.97 0.78
CA ILE A 80 -20.75 5.26 0.96
C ILE A 80 -19.99 5.91 2.11
N ARG A 81 -19.77 5.16 3.19
CA ARG A 81 -18.98 5.61 4.35
C ARG A 81 -17.59 5.02 4.30
N GLN A 82 -16.57 5.86 4.47
CA GLN A 82 -15.16 5.44 4.53
C GLN A 82 -14.81 4.49 3.37
N GLY A 83 -15.16 4.91 2.14
CA GLY A 83 -14.88 4.14 0.93
C GLY A 83 -13.38 3.99 0.67
N GLY A 84 -12.56 4.90 1.23
CA GLY A 84 -11.12 4.96 1.01
C GLY A 84 -10.78 5.79 -0.23
N ALA A 85 -9.55 6.31 -0.28
CA ALA A 85 -9.09 7.17 -1.37
C ALA A 85 -7.60 6.99 -1.64
N VAL A 86 -7.17 7.39 -2.84
CA VAL A 86 -5.76 7.57 -3.20
C VAL A 86 -5.53 9.03 -3.53
N PHE A 87 -4.46 9.59 -2.98
CA PHE A 87 -4.07 10.97 -3.15
C PHE A 87 -2.84 11.07 -4.06
N TYR A 88 -2.88 12.03 -4.98
CA TYR A 88 -1.76 12.47 -5.80
C TYR A 88 -1.13 13.69 -5.14
N CYS A 89 0.16 13.60 -4.81
CA CYS A 89 0.94 14.63 -4.13
C CYS A 89 2.12 15.05 -5.03
N PRO A 90 2.00 16.15 -5.79
CA PRO A 90 3.11 16.66 -6.60
C PRO A 90 4.33 16.97 -5.74
N TRP A 91 5.52 16.58 -6.19
CA TRP A 91 6.77 16.89 -5.50
C TRP A 91 7.29 18.25 -5.96
N HIS A 92 6.79 19.33 -5.35
CA HIS A 92 7.29 20.68 -5.61
C HIS A 92 7.69 21.39 -4.33
N LEU A 93 8.70 22.27 -4.42
CA LEU A 93 9.13 23.11 -3.31
C LEU A 93 7.99 24.03 -2.87
N GLY A 94 7.55 23.88 -1.62
CA GLY A 94 6.57 24.75 -0.96
C GLY A 94 5.11 24.43 -1.25
N ASN A 95 4.79 23.40 -2.04
CA ASN A 95 3.42 22.93 -2.24
C ASN A 95 3.26 21.48 -1.75
N ASN A 96 2.69 21.33 -0.56
CA ASN A 96 2.44 20.02 0.05
C ASN A 96 0.98 19.59 -0.11
N ARG A 97 0.24 20.20 -1.06
CA ARG A 97 -1.17 19.87 -1.30
C ARG A 97 -1.26 18.57 -2.08
N CYS A 98 -2.07 17.65 -1.57
CA CYS A 98 -2.44 16.45 -2.30
C CYS A 98 -3.90 16.54 -2.77
N THR A 99 -4.17 16.01 -3.95
CA THR A 99 -5.51 15.94 -4.53
C THR A 99 -5.97 14.49 -4.63
N THR A 100 -7.23 14.22 -4.35
CA THR A 100 -7.79 12.87 -4.52
C THR A 100 -7.85 12.49 -5.99
N ILE A 101 -7.48 11.25 -6.33
CA ILE A 101 -7.67 10.67 -7.66
C ILE A 101 -9.05 10.00 -7.69
N GLU A 102 -9.88 10.37 -8.65
CA GLU A 102 -11.22 9.79 -8.83
C GLU A 102 -11.15 8.50 -9.64
N PHE A 103 -11.05 7.36 -8.96
CA PHE A 103 -11.00 6.03 -9.61
C PHE A 103 -12.39 5.47 -9.97
N ASP A 104 -13.46 5.91 -9.32
CA ASP A 104 -14.76 5.24 -9.37
C ASP A 104 -15.95 6.21 -9.40
N ARG A 105 -16.86 5.95 -10.35
CA ARG A 105 -18.22 6.49 -10.40
C ARG A 105 -19.15 5.29 -10.23
N SER A 106 -19.95 5.28 -9.15
CA SER A 106 -20.89 4.22 -8.79
C SER A 106 -21.62 3.62 -10.00
N ARG A 107 -21.62 2.29 -10.14
CA ARG A 107 -22.35 1.57 -11.18
C ARG A 107 -23.59 0.89 -10.58
N LEU A 108 -24.72 1.06 -11.25
CA LEU A 108 -25.94 0.29 -11.01
C LEU A 108 -25.99 -0.82 -12.07
N GLU A 109 -26.33 -2.05 -11.68
CA GLU A 109 -26.53 -3.14 -12.64
C GLU A 109 -28.01 -3.49 -12.73
N GLU A 110 -28.47 -3.81 -13.93
CA GLU A 110 -29.84 -4.27 -14.16
C GLU A 110 -29.93 -5.78 -13.99
N ILE A 111 -30.75 -6.23 -13.04
CA ILE A 111 -31.02 -7.65 -12.79
C ILE A 111 -32.52 -7.88 -12.84
N ASN A 112 -32.96 -8.72 -13.77
CA ASN A 112 -34.37 -9.06 -14.00
C ASN A 112 -35.25 -7.80 -14.19
N GLY A 113 -34.79 -6.84 -14.98
CA GLY A 113 -35.53 -5.61 -15.29
C GLY A 113 -35.54 -4.55 -14.17
N THR A 114 -34.78 -4.76 -13.09
CA THR A 114 -34.67 -3.80 -11.98
C THR A 114 -33.21 -3.40 -11.77
N LEU A 115 -32.95 -2.09 -11.72
CA LEU A 115 -31.64 -1.58 -11.31
C LEU A 115 -31.40 -1.92 -9.84
N LYS A 116 -30.38 -2.74 -9.58
CA LYS A 116 -29.98 -3.14 -8.24
C LYS A 116 -28.55 -2.70 -7.98
N GLN A 117 -28.31 -2.24 -6.76
CA GLN A 117 -26.95 -2.02 -6.29
C GLN A 117 -26.31 -3.37 -5.98
N MET A 118 -25.25 -3.68 -6.73
CA MET A 118 -24.50 -4.94 -6.61
C MET A 118 -23.25 -4.80 -5.74
N GLU A 119 -22.81 -3.56 -5.51
CA GLU A 119 -21.54 -3.23 -4.90
C GLU A 119 -21.72 -2.62 -3.51
N PHE A 120 -21.00 -3.18 -2.53
CA PHE A 120 -20.93 -2.61 -1.19
C PHE A 120 -19.54 -2.00 -0.98
N LYS A 121 -19.43 -0.71 -1.26
CA LYS A 121 -18.19 0.07 -1.23
C LYS A 121 -17.87 0.71 0.13
N SER A 122 -18.84 0.76 1.05
CA SER A 122 -18.60 1.25 2.42
C SER A 122 -17.60 0.36 3.15
N LEU A 123 -16.61 0.98 3.79
CA LEU A 123 -15.53 0.31 4.54
C LEU A 123 -14.70 -0.69 3.70
N GLN A 124 -14.67 -0.54 2.38
CA GLN A 124 -13.95 -1.44 1.47
C GLN A 124 -12.42 -1.34 1.54
N TRP A 125 -11.90 -0.31 2.23
CA TRP A 125 -10.47 -0.05 2.38
C TRP A 125 -9.76 0.28 1.06
N PHE A 126 -10.37 1.07 0.18
CA PHE A 126 -9.73 1.48 -1.07
C PHE A 126 -8.49 2.34 -0.83
N GLY A 127 -7.36 1.98 -1.45
CA GLY A 127 -6.06 2.60 -1.18
C GLY A 127 -5.29 1.92 -0.06
N ALA A 128 -5.73 0.74 0.40
CA ALA A 128 -4.92 -0.11 1.28
C ALA A 128 -3.60 -0.54 0.61
N THR A 129 -3.63 -0.71 -0.71
CA THR A 129 -2.43 -0.88 -1.53
C THR A 129 -2.49 0.08 -2.71
N VAL A 130 -1.36 0.74 -2.97
CA VAL A 130 -1.12 1.57 -4.14
C VAL A 130 0.20 1.15 -4.78
N ARG A 131 0.20 0.98 -6.10
CA ARG A 131 1.38 0.71 -6.92
C ARG A 131 1.35 1.54 -8.18
N SER A 132 2.52 1.96 -8.65
CA SER A 132 2.65 2.63 -9.95
C SER A 132 3.68 1.94 -10.85
N HIS A 133 3.45 2.03 -12.16
CA HIS A 133 4.42 1.61 -13.16
C HIS A 133 4.23 2.45 -14.43
N GLY A 134 5.27 3.20 -14.82
CA GLY A 134 5.20 4.14 -15.94
C GLY A 134 4.10 5.19 -15.73
N LYS A 135 3.16 5.27 -16.69
CA LYS A 135 2.00 6.18 -16.62
C LYS A 135 0.75 5.55 -15.99
N SER A 136 0.86 4.35 -15.42
CA SER A 136 -0.25 3.57 -14.88
C SER A 136 -0.18 3.45 -13.35
N ILE A 137 -1.35 3.38 -12.70
CA ILE A 137 -1.49 3.30 -11.25
C ILE A 137 -2.53 2.24 -10.89
N LEU A 138 -2.17 1.30 -10.03
CA LEU A 138 -3.05 0.29 -9.45
C LEU A 138 -3.37 0.66 -8.00
N ALA A 139 -4.65 0.65 -7.63
CA ALA A 139 -5.10 0.85 -6.26
C ALA A 139 -6.14 -0.20 -5.88
N CYS A 140 -6.02 -0.80 -4.69
CA CYS A 140 -6.86 -1.93 -4.29
C CYS A 140 -7.70 -1.65 -3.03
N ALA A 141 -8.86 -2.30 -2.98
CA ALA A 141 -9.82 -2.35 -1.89
C ALA A 141 -10.01 -3.81 -1.43
N PRO A 142 -9.21 -4.29 -0.46
CA PRO A 142 -9.18 -5.70 -0.08
C PRO A 142 -10.45 -6.16 0.66
N LEU A 143 -11.21 -5.23 1.25
CA LEU A 143 -12.47 -5.52 1.95
C LEU A 143 -13.69 -5.23 1.08
N TYR A 144 -13.50 -4.95 -0.21
CA TYR A 144 -14.61 -4.83 -1.15
C TYR A 144 -15.43 -6.10 -1.16
N SER A 145 -16.75 -5.91 -1.14
CA SER A 145 -17.70 -7.01 -1.06
C SER A 145 -18.76 -6.88 -2.15
N TRP A 146 -19.10 -8.02 -2.72
CA TRP A 146 -19.97 -8.15 -3.87
C TRP A 146 -21.20 -8.99 -3.51
N ARG A 147 -22.34 -8.65 -4.12
CA ARG A 147 -23.57 -9.45 -4.03
C ARG A 147 -23.54 -10.60 -5.04
N THR A 148 -23.59 -11.83 -4.58
CA THR A 148 -23.66 -13.00 -5.49
C THR A 148 -24.94 -12.96 -6.34
N THR A 149 -24.84 -13.43 -7.59
CA THR A 149 -25.97 -13.53 -8.54
C THR A 149 -26.81 -14.80 -8.37
N LYS A 150 -26.65 -15.50 -7.23
CA LYS A 150 -27.38 -16.73 -6.90
C LYS A 150 -28.81 -16.41 -6.40
N ASP A 151 -29.67 -17.42 -6.42
CA ASP A 151 -31.06 -17.31 -5.92
C ASP A 151 -31.12 -16.84 -4.46
N GLU A 152 -30.13 -17.23 -3.65
CA GLU A 152 -29.87 -16.65 -2.33
C GLU A 152 -28.70 -15.66 -2.40
N PRO A 153 -28.97 -14.34 -2.39
CA PRO A 153 -27.94 -13.31 -2.49
C PRO A 153 -27.13 -13.26 -1.19
N GLN A 154 -25.83 -13.55 -1.30
CA GLN A 154 -24.88 -13.44 -0.20
C GLN A 154 -23.89 -12.30 -0.47
N ARG A 155 -23.36 -11.73 0.61
CA ARG A 155 -22.30 -10.71 0.56
C ARG A 155 -20.96 -11.39 0.76
N GLU A 156 -20.16 -11.45 -0.31
CA GLU A 156 -18.85 -12.11 -0.30
C GLU A 156 -17.73 -11.06 -0.39
N VAL A 157 -16.71 -11.18 0.47
CA VAL A 157 -15.51 -10.31 0.43
C VAL A 157 -14.56 -10.87 -0.61
N VAL A 158 -14.63 -10.32 -1.82
CA VAL A 158 -13.83 -10.75 -2.97
C VAL A 158 -12.61 -9.84 -3.21
N GLY A 159 -12.66 -8.62 -2.67
CA GLY A 159 -11.71 -7.56 -2.99
C GLY A 159 -11.86 -7.06 -4.43
N THR A 160 -11.34 -5.87 -4.71
CA THR A 160 -11.21 -5.36 -6.08
C THR A 160 -9.99 -4.45 -6.18
N CYS A 161 -9.48 -4.27 -7.39
CA CYS A 161 -8.46 -3.27 -7.71
C CYS A 161 -8.93 -2.41 -8.89
N TYR A 162 -8.45 -1.17 -8.94
CA TYR A 162 -8.69 -0.25 -10.04
C TYR A 162 -7.36 0.16 -10.63
N LEU A 163 -7.27 0.08 -11.95
CA LEU A 163 -6.09 0.48 -12.72
C LEU A 163 -6.44 1.76 -13.50
N SER A 164 -5.69 2.82 -13.22
CA SER A 164 -5.60 4.02 -14.04
C SER A 164 -4.50 3.83 -15.07
N ILE A 165 -4.78 4.16 -16.33
CA ILE A 165 -3.86 3.99 -17.46
C ILE A 165 -3.64 5.35 -18.13
N ASN A 166 -2.42 5.57 -18.64
CA ASN A 166 -2.02 6.75 -19.41
C ASN A 166 -2.30 8.08 -18.69
N ASN A 167 -1.90 8.19 -17.42
CA ASN A 167 -2.05 9.40 -16.62
C ASN A 167 -3.53 9.82 -16.44
N PHE A 168 -4.33 8.91 -15.87
CA PHE A 168 -5.73 9.13 -15.49
C PHE A 168 -6.73 9.24 -16.65
N THR A 169 -6.36 8.81 -17.86
CA THR A 169 -7.27 8.90 -19.02
C THR A 169 -8.29 7.76 -19.07
N LYS A 170 -7.91 6.57 -18.58
CA LYS A 170 -8.76 5.36 -18.60
C LYS A 170 -8.68 4.69 -17.24
N PHE A 171 -9.83 4.28 -16.71
CA PHE A 171 -9.94 3.53 -15.46
C PHE A 171 -10.61 2.20 -15.75
N VAL A 172 -9.99 1.11 -15.29
CA VAL A 172 -10.52 -0.25 -15.42
C VAL A 172 -10.56 -0.93 -14.06
N GLU A 173 -11.62 -1.69 -13.81
CA GLU A 173 -11.74 -2.53 -12.62
C GLU A 173 -11.10 -3.89 -12.90
N TYR A 174 -10.32 -4.38 -11.93
CA TYR A 174 -9.72 -5.70 -11.92
C TYR A 174 -10.08 -6.44 -10.62
N ALA A 175 -11.02 -7.39 -10.73
CA ALA A 175 -11.56 -8.18 -9.61
C ALA A 175 -11.58 -9.69 -9.92
N PRO A 176 -10.43 -10.38 -9.96
CA PRO A 176 -10.33 -11.77 -10.42
C PRO A 176 -11.07 -12.76 -9.51
N CYS A 177 -11.10 -12.50 -8.20
CA CYS A 177 -11.75 -13.35 -7.22
C CYS A 177 -13.29 -13.27 -7.28
N ARG A 178 -13.86 -12.29 -8.00
CA ARG A 178 -15.32 -12.17 -8.19
C ARG A 178 -15.92 -13.32 -9.02
N SER A 179 -15.14 -13.91 -9.92
CA SER A 179 -15.60 -14.98 -10.84
C SER A 179 -15.30 -16.40 -10.33
N GLY A 180 -14.98 -16.58 -9.04
CA GLY A 180 -14.75 -17.90 -8.44
C GLY A 180 -13.36 -18.50 -8.69
N ASN A 181 -12.45 -17.78 -9.34
CA ASN A 181 -11.05 -18.19 -9.47
C ASN A 181 -10.29 -17.70 -8.23
N MET A 182 -10.08 -18.61 -7.27
CA MET A 182 -9.64 -18.33 -5.90
C MET A 182 -8.17 -17.87 -5.76
N ARG A 183 -7.46 -17.66 -6.87
CA ARG A 183 -6.06 -17.22 -6.86
C ARG A 183 -5.97 -15.69 -6.96
N SER A 184 -5.05 -15.17 -6.15
CA SER A 184 -4.11 -14.09 -6.49
C SER A 184 -4.49 -12.60 -6.41
N MET A 185 -5.37 -12.14 -5.51
CA MET A 185 -5.30 -10.70 -5.16
C MET A 185 -3.98 -10.37 -4.43
N ARG A 186 -3.57 -11.19 -3.46
CA ARG A 186 -2.29 -11.02 -2.76
C ARG A 186 -1.08 -11.20 -3.67
N GLU A 187 -1.06 -12.24 -4.49
CA GLU A 187 0.06 -12.50 -5.41
C GLU A 187 0.18 -11.44 -6.51
N GLY A 188 -0.93 -10.85 -6.97
CA GLY A 188 -0.91 -9.86 -8.04
C GLY A 188 -0.42 -8.47 -7.65
N ILE A 189 -0.48 -8.14 -6.35
CA ILE A 189 -0.08 -6.83 -5.82
C ILE A 189 1.44 -6.74 -5.60
N ASP A 190 2.07 -7.84 -5.18
CA ASP A 190 3.50 -7.87 -4.84
C ASP A 190 4.40 -8.35 -5.99
N ASN A 191 3.80 -8.79 -7.11
CA ASN A 191 4.54 -9.28 -8.26
C ASN A 191 4.47 -8.29 -9.42
N GLU A 192 5.59 -7.62 -9.69
CA GLU A 192 5.74 -6.66 -10.78
C GLU A 192 5.36 -7.26 -12.15
N ASN A 193 5.59 -8.57 -12.35
CA ASN A 193 5.17 -9.26 -13.58
C ASN A 193 3.65 -9.31 -13.72
N ILE A 194 2.91 -9.40 -12.61
CA ILE A 194 1.46 -9.45 -12.63
C ILE A 194 0.88 -8.05 -12.86
N LEU A 195 1.45 -7.00 -12.27
CA LEU A 195 1.09 -5.61 -12.61
C LEU A 195 1.37 -5.30 -14.08
N ASN A 196 2.52 -5.72 -14.61
CA ASN A 196 2.86 -5.59 -16.03
C ASN A 196 1.90 -6.37 -16.91
N ASN A 197 1.54 -7.61 -16.54
CA ASN A 197 0.53 -8.39 -17.25
C ASN A 197 -0.85 -7.69 -17.25
N PHE A 198 -1.26 -7.05 -16.15
CA PHE A 198 -2.53 -6.29 -16.14
C PHE A 198 -2.47 -5.04 -17.00
N ILE A 199 -1.36 -4.31 -16.97
CA ILE A 199 -1.17 -3.15 -17.84
C ILE A 199 -1.25 -3.59 -19.30
N LEU A 200 -0.54 -4.66 -19.68
CA LEU A 200 -0.56 -5.19 -21.05
C LEU A 200 -1.95 -5.67 -21.49
N GLN A 201 -2.71 -6.34 -20.61
CA GLN A 201 -4.07 -6.81 -20.92
C GLN A 201 -5.10 -5.68 -21.11
N ASN A 202 -4.83 -4.48 -20.61
CA ASN A 202 -5.81 -3.38 -20.59
C ASN A 202 -5.38 -2.15 -21.41
N ASN A 203 -4.20 -2.20 -22.04
CA ASN A 203 -3.67 -1.15 -22.92
C ASN A 203 -4.08 -1.31 -24.41
N GLU A 204 -4.96 -2.26 -24.73
CA GLU A 204 -5.68 -2.30 -26.02
C GLU A 204 -6.87 -1.31 -26.04
#